data_AF-A0A0W0ZNH1-F1
#
_entry.id   AF-A0A0W0ZNH1-F1
#
_cell.length_a   1.000
_cell.length_b   1.000
_cell.length_c   1.000
_cell.angle_alpha   90.00
_cell.angle_beta   90.00
_cell.angle_gamma   90.00
#
_symmetry.space_group_name_H-M   'P 1'
#
loop_
_entity.id
_entity.type
_entity.pdbx_description
1 polymer ?
#
loop_
_entity_poly.entity_id
_entity_poly.type
_entity_poly.pdbx_seq_one_letter_code
_entity_poly.pdbx_strand_id
1 'polypeptide(L)'
;MYERTLYFKISTYENDLLALSQRLPYSSANYSRIRSVLNIVHQIAIALDSTTLEQRTIHQKLLKDLYKQLRASLTENNYSTWFTRIIDRYCYSDHVLKQRLNHFIQGAIGPLIKLSAFTRDKNKSLAIEFPDQGIRDIFLSQSGLNKETGSIDIHENRVYLPAFLSKNQQLAVTFPTIKSRDDFICLLNLDKANLVASNSDDRTLYVNDRRIHDTASKFHMAVLCPYFSERYKIQYIAHMLAQAYRDGNSFFSQTNIPTELAVKIASDVSSSEAISMDEKMQIAYYNFRRP
;
A
#
# COMPACT_ATOMS: atom_id res chain seq x y z
N MET A 1 26.56 -4.39 4.51
CA MET A 1 25.62 -5.50 4.23
C MET A 1 24.21 -4.97 3.96
N TYR A 2 23.63 -4.13 4.83
CA TYR A 2 22.31 -3.49 4.62
C TYR A 2 22.19 -2.62 3.35
N GLU A 3 23.21 -1.82 3.01
CA GLU A 3 23.19 -1.00 1.78
C GLU A 3 23.15 -1.87 0.51
N ARG A 4 23.78 -3.06 0.53
CA ARG A 4 23.72 -4.02 -0.60
C ARG A 4 22.32 -4.62 -0.78
N THR A 5 21.60 -4.91 0.31
CA THR A 5 20.21 -5.39 0.25
C THR A 5 19.25 -4.32 -0.27
N LEU A 6 19.45 -3.06 0.15
CA LEU A 6 18.67 -1.92 -0.34
C LEU A 6 18.92 -1.66 -1.83
N TYR A 7 20.18 -1.73 -2.26
CA TYR A 7 20.59 -1.63 -3.67
C TYR A 7 19.99 -2.74 -4.55
N PHE A 8 20.04 -4.00 -4.09
CA PHE A 8 19.45 -5.13 -4.82
C PHE A 8 17.93 -4.99 -4.99
N LYS A 9 17.26 -4.46 -3.97
CA LYS A 9 15.82 -4.18 -4.01
C LYS A 9 15.49 -3.05 -4.99
N ILE A 10 16.30 -2.00 -5.05
CA ILE A 10 16.09 -0.84 -5.93
C ILE A 10 16.41 -1.17 -7.40
N SER A 11 17.46 -1.94 -7.66
CA SER A 11 17.76 -2.45 -9.00
C SER A 11 16.67 -3.40 -9.53
N THR A 12 16.04 -4.18 -8.65
CA THR A 12 14.85 -4.98 -9.03
C THR A 12 13.68 -4.09 -9.43
N TYR A 13 13.44 -2.98 -8.70
CA TYR A 13 12.40 -2.01 -9.06
C TYR A 13 12.66 -1.29 -10.38
N GLU A 14 13.92 -0.99 -10.69
CA GLU A 14 14.30 -0.40 -11.98
C GLU A 14 13.92 -1.33 -13.14
N ASN A 15 14.21 -2.63 -13.02
CA ASN A 15 13.85 -3.64 -14.02
C ASN A 15 12.32 -3.77 -14.18
N ASP A 16 11.56 -3.76 -13.08
CA ASP A 16 10.10 -3.83 -13.14
C ASP A 16 9.49 -2.57 -13.77
N LEU A 17 10.05 -1.38 -13.50
CA LEU A 17 9.63 -0.13 -14.13
C LEU A 17 10.00 -0.10 -15.62
N LEU A 18 11.16 -0.65 -16.01
CA LEU A 18 11.55 -0.84 -17.40
C LEU A 18 10.53 -1.74 -18.12
N ALA A 19 10.21 -2.90 -17.53
CA ALA A 19 9.24 -3.84 -18.07
C ALA A 19 7.84 -3.20 -18.22
N LEU A 20 7.41 -2.38 -17.25
CA LEU A 20 6.17 -1.61 -17.37
C LEU A 20 6.24 -0.59 -18.51
N SER A 21 7.36 0.13 -18.64
CA SER A 21 7.52 1.16 -19.67
C SER A 21 7.43 0.60 -21.09
N GLN A 22 7.97 -0.60 -21.31
CA GLN A 22 7.93 -1.30 -22.60
C GLN A 22 6.51 -1.72 -23.01
N ARG A 23 5.58 -1.82 -22.06
CA ARG A 23 4.17 -2.15 -22.31
C ARG A 23 3.31 -0.92 -22.62
N LEU A 24 3.87 0.29 -22.46
CA LEU A 24 3.16 1.53 -22.69
C LEU A 24 3.40 2.04 -24.12
N PRO A 25 2.37 2.60 -24.78
CA PRO A 25 2.58 3.32 -26.03
C PRO A 25 3.53 4.50 -25.81
N TYR A 26 4.57 4.63 -26.63
CA TYR A 26 5.58 5.70 -26.51
C TYR A 26 4.99 7.11 -26.52
N SER A 27 3.89 7.31 -27.26
CA SER A 27 3.17 8.60 -27.35
C SER A 27 2.30 8.90 -26.13
N SER A 28 2.13 7.96 -25.20
CA SER A 28 1.29 8.13 -24.01
C SER A 28 1.95 9.06 -22.99
N ALA A 29 1.16 9.97 -22.41
CA ALA A 29 1.61 10.77 -21.26
C ALA A 29 2.11 9.88 -20.10
N ASN A 30 1.54 8.68 -19.96
CA ASN A 30 1.95 7.70 -18.95
C ASN A 30 3.36 7.15 -19.21
N TYR A 31 3.78 7.01 -20.46
CA TYR A 31 5.14 6.56 -20.79
C TYR A 31 6.17 7.57 -20.27
N SER A 32 5.96 8.87 -20.54
CA SER A 32 6.82 9.94 -20.03
C SER A 32 6.87 9.98 -18.50
N ARG A 33 5.71 9.87 -17.83
CA ARG A 33 5.63 9.81 -16.36
C ARG A 33 6.43 8.63 -15.79
N ILE A 34 6.27 7.42 -16.35
CA ILE A 34 7.00 6.22 -15.90
C ILE A 34 8.51 6.38 -16.14
N ARG A 35 8.93 6.94 -17.28
CA ARG A 35 10.35 7.22 -17.55
C ARG A 35 10.95 8.20 -16.53
N SER A 36 10.20 9.23 -16.13
CA SER A 36 10.63 10.14 -15.06
C SER A 36 10.83 9.41 -13.72
N VAL A 37 9.88 8.55 -13.34
CA VAL A 37 9.98 7.73 -12.11
C VAL A 37 11.20 6.81 -12.18
N LEU A 38 11.41 6.14 -13.31
CA LEU A 38 12.55 5.27 -13.56
C LEU A 38 13.88 6.01 -13.43
N ASN A 39 14.00 7.21 -13.99
CA ASN A 39 15.22 8.02 -13.86
C ASN A 39 15.51 8.37 -12.39
N ILE A 40 14.48 8.67 -11.58
CA ILE A 40 14.65 8.95 -10.16
C ILE A 40 15.12 7.68 -9.42
N VAL A 41 14.50 6.53 -9.69
CA VAL A 41 14.89 5.24 -9.08
C VAL A 41 16.33 4.88 -9.43
N HIS A 42 16.74 5.09 -10.68
CA HIS A 42 18.12 4.89 -11.12
C HIS A 42 19.11 5.80 -10.38
N GLN A 43 18.77 7.09 -10.21
CA GLN A 43 19.61 8.02 -9.44
C GLN A 43 19.73 7.62 -7.96
N ILE A 44 18.66 7.08 -7.37
CA ILE A 44 18.70 6.53 -6.01
C ILE A 44 19.65 5.33 -5.96
N ALA A 45 19.60 4.42 -6.94
CA ALA A 45 20.49 3.26 -7.00
C ALA A 45 21.97 3.67 -7.04
N ILE A 46 22.32 4.63 -7.90
CA ILE A 46 23.68 5.19 -8.00
C ILE A 46 24.11 5.82 -6.67
N ALA A 47 23.25 6.65 -6.08
CA ALA A 47 23.56 7.36 -4.83
C ALA A 47 23.77 6.41 -3.63
N LEU A 48 23.19 5.21 -3.66
CA LEU A 48 23.38 4.18 -2.64
C LEU A 48 24.66 3.35 -2.83
N ASP A 49 25.17 3.26 -4.05
CA ASP A 49 26.41 2.52 -4.36
C ASP A 49 27.68 3.36 -4.09
N SER A 50 27.53 4.69 -4.05
CA SER A 50 28.65 5.65 -4.02
C SER A 50 29.17 5.99 -2.61
N THR A 51 28.79 5.25 -1.57
CA THR A 51 28.93 5.69 -0.17
C THR A 51 30.36 5.56 0.37
N THR A 52 31.14 6.63 0.31
CA THR A 52 32.36 6.79 1.12
C THR A 52 32.05 7.48 2.46
N LEU A 53 32.84 7.21 3.50
CA LEU A 53 32.58 7.67 4.88
C LEU A 53 32.54 9.22 5.00
N GLU A 54 33.29 9.92 4.15
CA GLU A 54 33.54 11.37 4.22
C GLU A 54 32.43 12.23 3.59
N GLN A 55 31.56 11.66 2.76
CA GLN A 55 30.50 12.41 2.04
C GLN A 55 29.08 12.09 2.52
N ARG A 56 28.95 11.43 3.68
CA ARG A 56 27.67 10.92 4.21
C ARG A 56 26.58 11.98 4.32
N THR A 57 26.88 13.17 4.83
CA THR A 57 25.86 14.22 5.05
C THR A 57 25.30 14.76 3.73
N ILE A 58 26.16 14.94 2.73
CA ILE A 58 25.76 15.41 1.39
C ILE A 58 24.94 14.31 0.68
N HIS A 59 25.39 13.05 0.76
CA HIS A 59 24.67 11.90 0.20
C HIS A 59 23.30 11.68 0.84
N GLN A 60 23.20 11.82 2.17
CA GLN A 60 21.93 11.71 2.88
C GLN A 60 20.94 12.79 2.45
N LYS A 61 21.42 14.03 2.25
CA LYS A 61 20.58 15.12 1.73
C LYS A 61 20.09 14.81 0.32
N LEU A 62 20.99 14.40 -0.58
CA LEU A 62 20.65 14.00 -1.95
C LEU A 62 19.60 12.87 -1.98
N LEU A 63 19.82 11.80 -1.22
CA LEU A 63 18.88 10.68 -1.13
C LEU A 63 17.51 11.14 -0.63
N LYS A 64 17.47 11.99 0.40
CA LYS A 64 16.22 12.54 0.92
C LYS A 64 15.47 13.36 -0.15
N ASP A 65 16.20 14.17 -0.92
CA ASP A 65 15.62 14.96 -2.01
C ASP A 65 15.12 14.06 -3.15
N LEU A 66 15.84 13.00 -3.52
CA LEU A 66 15.41 12.02 -4.52
C LEU A 66 14.16 11.25 -4.09
N TYR A 67 14.09 10.78 -2.83
CA TYR A 67 12.88 10.14 -2.30
C TYR A 67 11.69 11.10 -2.27
N LYS A 68 11.90 12.39 -1.98
CA LYS A 68 10.87 13.42 -2.04
C LYS A 68 10.36 13.61 -3.48
N GLN A 69 11.27 13.67 -4.45
CA GLN A 69 10.91 13.75 -5.88
C GLN A 69 10.17 12.50 -6.36
N LEU A 70 10.60 11.31 -5.92
CA LEU A 70 9.93 10.06 -6.22
C LEU A 70 8.48 10.08 -5.72
N ARG A 71 8.29 10.44 -4.46
CA ARG A 71 6.96 10.56 -3.85
C ARG A 71 6.07 11.57 -4.59
N ALA A 72 6.60 12.74 -4.92
CA ALA A 72 5.87 13.76 -5.67
C ALA A 72 5.47 13.26 -7.08
N SER A 73 6.35 12.53 -7.77
CA SER A 73 6.09 11.99 -9.11
C SER A 73 5.01 10.90 -9.11
N LEU A 74 4.90 10.16 -8.01
CA LEU A 74 3.98 9.03 -7.85
C LEU A 74 2.63 9.41 -7.25
N THR A 75 2.42 10.66 -6.81
CA THR A 75 1.18 11.09 -6.16
C THR A 75 0.43 12.14 -6.98
N GLU A 76 -0.89 12.13 -6.87
CA GLU A 76 -1.79 13.18 -7.33
C GLU A 76 -2.37 13.88 -6.10
N ASN A 77 -2.21 15.21 -6.03
CA ASN A 77 -2.63 16.04 -4.91
C ASN A 77 -2.09 15.57 -3.53
N ASN A 78 -0.95 14.87 -3.50
CA ASN A 78 -0.30 14.27 -2.31
C ASN A 78 -1.08 13.15 -1.59
N TYR A 79 -2.32 12.84 -1.99
CA TYR A 79 -3.21 11.91 -1.26
C TYR A 79 -3.74 10.76 -2.09
N SER A 80 -3.53 10.77 -3.40
CA SER A 80 -3.90 9.66 -4.29
C SER A 80 -2.76 9.32 -5.24
N THR A 81 -2.88 8.22 -5.99
CA THR A 81 -1.89 7.85 -7.02
C THR A 81 -2.55 7.42 -8.32
N TRP A 82 -1.95 7.83 -9.43
CA TRP A 82 -2.29 7.37 -10.78
C TRP A 82 -1.70 5.99 -11.10
N PHE A 83 -0.66 5.57 -10.37
CA PHE A 83 0.21 4.46 -10.74
C PHE A 83 -0.51 3.11 -10.74
N THR A 84 -1.39 2.86 -9.75
CA THR A 84 -2.14 1.61 -9.63
C THR A 84 -3.05 1.36 -10.84
N ARG A 85 -3.65 2.41 -11.41
CA ARG A 85 -4.50 2.31 -12.61
C ARG A 85 -3.72 1.82 -13.82
N ILE A 86 -2.46 2.22 -13.93
CA ILE A 86 -1.59 1.82 -15.03
C ILE A 86 -1.14 0.38 -14.82
N ILE A 87 -0.73 0.00 -13.61
CA ILE A 87 -0.39 -1.39 -13.31
C ILE A 87 -1.59 -2.30 -13.60
N ASP A 88 -2.79 -1.94 -13.11
CA ASP A 88 -3.99 -2.74 -13.28
C ASP A 88 -4.39 -2.88 -14.75
N ARG A 89 -4.10 -1.88 -15.60
CA ARG A 89 -4.41 -1.90 -17.04
C ARG A 89 -3.38 -2.65 -17.88
N TYR A 90 -2.09 -2.40 -17.67
CA TYR A 90 -1.01 -2.88 -18.54
C TYR A 90 -0.29 -4.13 -18.01
N CYS A 91 -0.56 -4.53 -16.76
CA CYS A 91 -0.05 -5.76 -16.15
C CYS A 91 -1.18 -6.73 -15.77
N TYR A 92 -2.36 -6.62 -16.41
CA TYR A 92 -3.50 -7.50 -16.09
C TYR A 92 -3.18 -8.99 -16.26
N SER A 93 -2.42 -9.35 -17.31
CA SER A 93 -2.01 -10.73 -17.62
C SER A 93 -0.74 -11.19 -16.91
N ASP A 94 0.00 -10.29 -16.26
CA ASP A 94 1.25 -10.60 -15.58
C ASP A 94 1.11 -10.29 -14.10
N HIS A 95 0.54 -11.25 -13.38
CA HIS A 95 0.25 -11.12 -11.96
C HIS A 95 1.51 -10.91 -11.11
N VAL A 96 2.65 -11.47 -11.53
CA VAL A 96 3.91 -11.36 -10.79
C VAL A 96 4.47 -9.94 -10.91
N LEU A 97 4.60 -9.41 -12.13
CA LEU A 97 5.05 -8.03 -12.33
C LEU A 97 4.10 -7.04 -11.66
N LYS A 98 2.78 -7.28 -11.77
CA LYS A 98 1.76 -6.49 -11.09
C LYS A 98 1.96 -6.48 -9.58
N GLN A 99 2.23 -7.62 -8.95
CA GLN A 99 2.48 -7.70 -7.52
C GLN A 99 3.74 -6.92 -7.12
N ARG A 100 4.86 -7.11 -7.84
CA ARG A 100 6.12 -6.40 -7.54
C ARG A 100 6.00 -4.88 -7.72
N LEU A 101 5.28 -4.42 -8.74
CA LEU A 101 5.00 -2.99 -8.94
C LEU A 101 4.06 -2.42 -7.86
N ASN A 102 3.08 -3.19 -7.38
CA ASN A 102 2.26 -2.79 -6.22
C ASN A 102 3.11 -2.71 -4.93
N HIS A 103 4.09 -3.61 -4.76
CA HIS A 103 5.02 -3.55 -3.65
C HIS A 103 5.94 -2.32 -3.74
N PHE A 104 6.48 -2.03 -4.92
CA PHE A 104 7.28 -0.84 -5.18
C PHE A 104 6.55 0.44 -4.78
N ILE A 105 5.32 0.64 -5.27
CA ILE A 105 4.57 1.88 -4.99
C ILE A 105 4.26 2.01 -3.50
N GLN A 106 3.88 0.93 -2.81
CA GLN A 106 3.64 0.96 -1.37
C GLN A 106 4.91 1.30 -0.58
N GLY A 107 6.06 0.77 -0.98
CA GLY A 107 7.35 1.14 -0.39
C GLY A 107 7.74 2.59 -0.65
N ALA A 108 7.40 3.13 -1.82
CA ALA A 108 7.77 4.49 -2.21
C ALA A 108 6.91 5.58 -1.54
N ILE A 109 5.59 5.36 -1.41
CA ILE A 109 4.66 6.41 -0.97
C ILE A 109 3.82 6.04 0.27
N GLY A 110 3.85 4.77 0.69
CA GLY A 110 3.16 4.25 1.86
C GLY A 110 1.92 3.41 1.53
N PRO A 111 1.12 3.05 2.56
CA PRO A 111 -0.09 2.25 2.41
C PRO A 111 -1.07 2.86 1.40
N LEU A 112 -1.52 2.04 0.46
CA LEU A 112 -2.51 2.42 -0.54
C LEU A 112 -3.75 1.54 -0.40
N ILE A 113 -4.92 2.17 -0.33
CA ILE A 113 -6.20 1.47 -0.36
C ILE A 113 -6.90 1.82 -1.66
N LYS A 114 -7.32 0.80 -2.40
CA LYS A 114 -8.01 0.99 -3.67
C LYS A 114 -9.52 1.00 -3.44
N LEU A 115 -10.18 2.01 -3.97
CA LEU A 115 -11.62 2.16 -3.99
C LEU A 115 -12.12 1.98 -5.41
N SER A 116 -13.16 1.18 -5.58
CA SER A 116 -13.80 0.99 -6.88
C SER A 116 -15.29 0.70 -6.74
N ALA A 117 -16.03 0.93 -7.83
CA ALA A 117 -17.43 0.56 -7.88
C ALA A 117 -17.50 -0.89 -8.38
N PHE A 118 -18.18 -1.73 -7.62
CA PHE A 118 -18.45 -3.11 -7.99
C PHE A 118 -19.95 -3.27 -8.29
N THR A 119 -20.29 -4.05 -9.30
CA THR A 119 -21.70 -4.32 -9.63
C THR A 119 -21.84 -5.81 -9.86
N ARG A 120 -22.70 -6.45 -9.08
CA ARG A 120 -23.04 -7.87 -9.18
C ARG A 120 -24.55 -8.01 -9.10
N ASP A 121 -25.15 -8.69 -10.07
CA ASP A 121 -26.58 -9.02 -10.08
C ASP A 121 -27.49 -7.79 -9.85
N LYS A 122 -27.15 -6.66 -10.49
CA LYS A 122 -27.79 -5.33 -10.37
C LYS A 122 -27.56 -4.58 -9.05
N ASN A 123 -26.98 -5.22 -8.04
CA ASN A 123 -26.58 -4.55 -6.80
C ASN A 123 -25.24 -3.85 -7.00
N LYS A 124 -25.16 -2.60 -6.53
CA LYS A 124 -23.92 -1.82 -6.51
C LYS A 124 -23.28 -1.93 -5.14
N SER A 125 -21.95 -1.98 -5.13
CA SER A 125 -21.17 -1.97 -3.91
C SER A 125 -19.96 -1.05 -4.08
N LEU A 126 -19.54 -0.42 -3.00
CA LEU A 126 -18.22 0.18 -2.89
C LEU A 126 -17.25 -0.92 -2.49
N ALA A 127 -16.35 -1.29 -3.40
CA ALA A 127 -15.28 -2.23 -3.14
C ALA A 127 -14.05 -1.50 -2.62
N ILE A 128 -13.52 -2.00 -1.52
CA ILE A 128 -12.35 -1.49 -0.81
C ILE A 128 -11.31 -2.61 -0.82
N GLU A 129 -10.23 -2.43 -1.57
CA GLU A 129 -9.14 -3.40 -1.67
C GLU A 129 -7.94 -2.88 -0.87
N PHE A 130 -7.54 -3.68 0.12
CA PHE A 130 -6.41 -3.43 1.00
C PHE A 130 -5.15 -4.10 0.43
N PRO A 131 -3.94 -3.62 0.77
CA PRO A 131 -2.70 -4.28 0.39
C PRO A 131 -2.63 -5.73 0.84
N ASP A 132 -3.01 -5.97 2.09
CA ASP A 132 -2.98 -7.29 2.72
C ASP A 132 -4.16 -7.48 3.69
N GLN A 133 -4.37 -8.73 4.09
CA GLN A 133 -5.45 -9.11 4.98
C GLN A 133 -5.36 -8.44 6.35
N GLY A 134 -4.17 -8.23 6.91
CA GLY A 134 -4.09 -7.66 8.24
C GLY A 134 -4.32 -6.14 8.26
N ILE A 135 -4.05 -5.40 7.17
CA ILE A 135 -4.52 -4.01 7.05
C ILE A 135 -6.05 -3.97 7.02
N ARG A 136 -6.67 -4.86 6.24
CA ARG A 136 -8.13 -5.03 6.22
C ARG A 136 -8.68 -5.31 7.62
N ASP A 137 -8.03 -6.20 8.38
CA ASP A 137 -8.49 -6.58 9.72
C ASP A 137 -8.36 -5.43 10.73
N ILE A 138 -7.27 -4.66 10.66
CA ILE A 138 -7.14 -3.42 11.46
C ILE A 138 -8.27 -2.47 11.08
N PHE A 139 -8.49 -2.22 9.79
CA PHE A 139 -9.57 -1.35 9.34
C PHE A 139 -10.93 -1.79 9.90
N LEU A 140 -11.30 -3.07 9.75
CA LEU A 140 -12.58 -3.59 10.24
C LEU A 140 -12.73 -3.45 11.75
N SER A 141 -11.65 -3.65 12.51
CA SER A 141 -11.67 -3.51 13.97
C SER A 141 -11.86 -2.06 14.43
N GLN A 142 -11.41 -1.08 13.63
CA GLN A 142 -11.43 0.34 13.99
C GLN A 142 -12.59 1.10 13.36
N SER A 143 -13.12 0.65 12.22
CA SER A 143 -14.18 1.35 11.50
C SER A 143 -15.57 1.19 12.11
N GLY A 144 -15.73 0.29 13.10
CA GLY A 144 -17.02 -0.06 13.68
C GLY A 144 -17.98 -0.70 12.66
N LEU A 145 -17.46 -1.27 11.57
CA LEU A 145 -18.23 -2.00 10.57
C LEU A 145 -18.33 -3.47 11.00
N ASN A 146 -19.41 -3.82 11.71
CA ASN A 146 -19.59 -5.18 12.21
C ASN A 146 -20.14 -6.14 11.15
N LYS A 147 -19.42 -7.27 10.97
CA LYS A 147 -19.82 -8.39 10.12
C LYS A 147 -21.17 -9.00 10.52
N GLU A 148 -21.51 -8.90 11.80
CA GLU A 148 -22.72 -9.48 12.41
C GLU A 148 -24.03 -8.84 11.94
N THR A 149 -23.98 -7.62 11.38
CA THR A 149 -25.18 -6.95 10.84
C THR A 149 -25.54 -7.41 9.42
N GLY A 150 -24.79 -8.34 8.83
CA GLY A 150 -25.05 -8.90 7.50
C GLY A 150 -24.93 -7.89 6.34
N SER A 151 -24.41 -6.69 6.63
CA SER A 151 -24.40 -5.55 5.71
C SER A 151 -23.08 -5.40 4.95
N ILE A 152 -22.06 -6.22 5.21
CA ILE A 152 -20.76 -6.12 4.54
C ILE A 152 -20.32 -7.49 4.04
N ASP A 153 -19.87 -7.56 2.78
CA ASP A 153 -19.28 -8.78 2.22
C ASP A 153 -17.76 -8.67 2.28
N ILE A 154 -17.09 -9.72 2.73
CA ILE A 154 -15.62 -9.77 2.86
C ILE A 154 -15.10 -10.92 2.03
N HIS A 155 -14.16 -10.65 1.12
CA HIS A 155 -13.49 -11.65 0.30
C HIS A 155 -12.01 -11.32 0.22
N GLU A 156 -11.14 -12.19 0.75
CA GLU A 156 -9.68 -11.96 0.79
C GLU A 156 -9.35 -10.56 1.33
N ASN A 157 -8.41 -9.82 0.71
CA ASN A 157 -8.07 -8.46 1.08
C ASN A 157 -9.12 -7.39 0.69
N ARG A 158 -10.37 -7.78 0.39
CA ARG A 158 -11.44 -6.86 -0.03
C ARG A 158 -12.63 -6.84 0.91
N VAL A 159 -13.19 -5.64 1.07
CA VAL A 159 -14.46 -5.38 1.75
C VAL A 159 -15.40 -4.71 0.77
N TYR A 160 -16.63 -5.19 0.70
CA TYR A 160 -17.68 -4.66 -0.15
C TYR A 160 -18.78 -4.09 0.74
N LEU A 161 -19.03 -2.79 0.58
CA LEU A 161 -20.12 -2.10 1.24
C LEU A 161 -21.27 -1.94 0.23
N PRO A 162 -22.51 -2.34 0.57
CA PRO A 162 -23.69 -2.05 -0.22
C PRO A 162 -23.76 -0.56 -0.52
N ALA A 163 -23.97 -0.25 -1.79
CA ALA A 163 -24.00 1.11 -2.28
C ALA A 163 -25.21 1.31 -3.19
N PHE A 164 -25.71 2.53 -3.23
CA PHE A 164 -26.80 2.93 -4.10
C PHE A 164 -26.42 4.19 -4.87
N LEU A 165 -27.18 4.52 -5.91
CA LEU A 165 -27.05 5.81 -6.58
C LEU A 165 -28.00 6.80 -5.93
N SER A 166 -27.47 7.93 -5.46
CA SER A 166 -28.28 9.02 -4.92
C SER A 166 -29.12 9.68 -6.02
N LYS A 167 -30.03 10.60 -5.65
CA LYS A 167 -30.81 11.39 -6.62
C LYS A 167 -29.92 12.17 -7.60
N ASN A 168 -28.75 12.60 -7.14
CA ASN A 168 -27.73 13.28 -7.95
C ASN A 168 -26.77 12.30 -8.64
N GLN A 169 -27.16 11.02 -8.71
CA GLN A 169 -26.41 9.92 -9.34
C GLN A 169 -25.06 9.59 -8.69
N GLN A 170 -24.74 10.14 -7.51
CA GLN A 170 -23.49 9.81 -6.81
C GLN A 170 -23.59 8.43 -6.18
N LEU A 171 -22.47 7.68 -6.17
CA LEU A 171 -22.40 6.43 -5.41
C LEU A 171 -22.43 6.77 -3.92
N ALA A 172 -23.42 6.25 -3.22
CA ALA A 172 -23.67 6.52 -1.82
C ALA A 172 -23.60 5.23 -1.00
N VAL A 173 -23.03 5.34 0.20
CA VAL A 173 -22.94 4.25 1.19
C VAL A 173 -23.49 4.77 2.51
N THR A 174 -24.48 4.08 3.08
CA THR A 174 -25.06 4.43 4.38
C THR A 174 -24.45 3.58 5.47
N PHE A 175 -23.96 4.23 6.52
CA PHE A 175 -23.32 3.60 7.66
C PHE A 175 -24.32 3.41 8.82
N PRO A 176 -24.05 2.46 9.75
CA PRO A 176 -24.91 2.26 10.92
C PRO A 176 -25.04 3.50 11.81
N THR A 177 -23.92 4.22 11.98
CA THR A 177 -23.83 5.43 12.81
C THR A 177 -23.02 6.52 12.12
N ILE A 178 -23.22 7.77 12.53
CA ILE A 178 -22.42 8.93 12.08
C ILE A 178 -20.94 8.68 12.42
N LYS A 179 -20.67 8.16 13.63
CA LYS A 179 -19.32 7.81 14.08
C LYS A 179 -18.64 6.80 13.15
N SER A 180 -19.31 5.70 12.79
CA SER A 180 -18.74 4.68 11.89
C SER A 180 -18.40 5.26 10.52
N ARG A 181 -19.19 6.21 10.01
CA ARG A 181 -18.88 6.93 8.77
C ARG A 181 -17.65 7.83 8.94
N ASP A 182 -17.56 8.57 10.04
CA ASP A 182 -16.44 9.47 10.28
C ASP A 182 -15.13 8.69 10.48
N ASP A 183 -15.19 7.59 11.22
CA ASP A 183 -14.07 6.64 11.38
C ASP A 183 -13.66 6.09 10.00
N PHE A 184 -14.61 5.72 9.14
CA PHE A 184 -14.33 5.29 7.77
C PHE A 184 -13.60 6.35 6.94
N ILE A 185 -14.08 7.60 6.95
CA ILE A 185 -13.46 8.73 6.24
C ILE A 185 -12.03 8.96 6.74
N CYS A 186 -11.85 8.94 8.06
CA CYS A 186 -10.57 9.20 8.73
C CYS A 186 -9.54 8.09 8.43
N LEU A 187 -9.91 6.82 8.64
CA LEU A 187 -9.02 5.67 8.42
C LEU A 187 -8.53 5.59 6.97
N LEU A 188 -9.41 5.91 6.02
CA LEU A 188 -9.11 5.87 4.59
C LEU A 188 -8.60 7.22 4.04
N ASN A 189 -8.53 8.26 4.86
CA ASN A 189 -8.03 9.60 4.50
C ASN A 189 -8.79 10.23 3.31
N LEU A 190 -10.11 10.04 3.26
CA LEU A 190 -10.95 10.41 2.10
C LEU A 190 -11.28 11.90 2.03
N ASP A 191 -11.28 12.58 3.18
CA ASP A 191 -11.48 14.02 3.31
C ASP A 191 -10.34 14.79 2.65
N LYS A 192 -9.09 14.47 2.97
CA LYS A 192 -7.90 15.11 2.40
C LYS A 192 -7.74 14.82 0.92
N ALA A 193 -8.17 13.65 0.49
CA ALA A 193 -8.19 13.28 -0.92
C ALA A 193 -9.33 13.96 -1.71
N ASN A 194 -10.25 14.69 -1.05
CA ASN A 194 -11.42 15.35 -1.64
C ASN A 194 -12.33 14.41 -2.44
N LEU A 195 -12.47 13.15 -1.99
CA LEU A 195 -13.14 12.09 -2.75
C LEU A 195 -14.57 11.87 -2.37
N VAL A 196 -14.96 12.42 -1.23
CA VAL A 196 -16.25 12.14 -0.63
C VAL A 196 -16.87 13.44 -0.14
N ALA A 197 -18.19 13.51 -0.21
CA ALA A 197 -18.99 14.48 0.48
C ALA A 197 -19.78 13.75 1.57
N SER A 198 -19.89 14.38 2.73
CA SER A 198 -20.72 13.91 3.84
C SER A 198 -21.15 15.12 4.67
N ASN A 199 -22.42 15.17 5.05
CA ASN A 199 -22.95 16.19 5.96
C ASN A 199 -22.77 15.72 7.42
N SER A 200 -22.34 16.57 8.36
CA SER A 200 -22.08 16.18 9.76
C SER A 200 -23.21 15.35 10.39
N ASP A 201 -24.46 15.62 10.02
CA ASP A 201 -25.64 14.99 10.62
C ASP A 201 -26.20 13.79 9.82
N ASP A 202 -25.63 13.48 8.65
CA ASP A 202 -26.02 12.33 7.82
C ASP A 202 -25.21 11.09 8.22
N ARG A 203 -25.73 9.87 8.01
CA ARG A 203 -24.94 8.63 8.13
C ARG A 203 -24.40 8.17 6.77
N THR A 204 -24.71 8.90 5.72
CA THR A 204 -24.38 8.56 4.35
C THR A 204 -23.14 9.30 3.89
N LEU A 205 -22.30 8.59 3.14
CA LEU A 205 -21.15 9.11 2.43
C LEU A 205 -21.43 9.06 0.93
N TYR A 206 -21.12 10.14 0.22
CA TYR A 206 -21.31 10.27 -1.22
C TYR A 206 -19.94 10.36 -1.90
N VAL A 207 -19.66 9.50 -2.87
CA VAL A 207 -18.41 9.55 -3.64
C VAL A 207 -18.49 10.62 -4.72
N ASN A 208 -17.52 11.53 -4.72
CA ASN A 208 -17.40 12.64 -5.65
C ASN A 208 -16.53 12.26 -6.86
N ASP A 209 -17.00 11.31 -7.68
CA ASP A 209 -16.30 10.94 -8.91
C ASP A 209 -17.24 10.80 -10.11
N ARG A 210 -17.04 11.63 -11.12
CA ARG A 210 -17.88 11.64 -12.34
C ARG A 210 -17.78 10.33 -13.13
N ARG A 211 -16.73 9.52 -12.94
CA ARG A 211 -16.56 8.22 -13.60
C ARG A 211 -17.49 7.15 -13.07
N ILE A 212 -18.21 7.40 -11.97
CA ILE A 212 -19.25 6.49 -11.46
C ILE A 212 -20.36 6.28 -12.53
N HIS A 213 -20.56 7.25 -13.42
CA HIS A 213 -21.56 7.19 -14.49
C HIS A 213 -21.03 6.63 -15.80
N ASP A 214 -19.70 6.50 -15.95
CA ASP A 214 -19.08 6.14 -17.21
C ASP A 214 -19.00 4.61 -17.32
N THR A 215 -19.63 4.06 -18.35
CA THR A 215 -19.57 2.62 -18.67
C THR A 215 -18.24 2.24 -19.32
N ALA A 216 -17.54 3.19 -19.94
CA ALA A 216 -16.22 3.00 -20.54
C ALA A 216 -15.07 3.13 -19.52
N SER A 217 -15.26 3.93 -18.47
CA SER A 217 -14.25 4.21 -17.44
C SER A 217 -14.74 3.81 -16.06
N LYS A 218 -14.27 2.66 -15.55
CA LYS A 218 -14.62 2.20 -14.21
C LYS A 218 -14.05 3.15 -13.15
N PHE A 219 -14.90 3.58 -12.20
CA PHE A 219 -14.44 4.23 -10.98
C PHE A 219 -13.38 3.35 -10.31
N HIS A 220 -12.16 3.86 -10.25
CA HIS A 220 -11.02 3.25 -9.60
C HIS A 220 -10.10 4.34 -9.10
N MET A 221 -9.76 4.26 -7.82
CA MET A 221 -8.84 5.18 -7.18
C MET A 221 -8.00 4.46 -6.15
N ALA A 222 -6.73 4.86 -6.02
CA ALA A 222 -5.88 4.43 -4.91
C ALA A 222 -5.53 5.64 -4.05
N VAL A 223 -5.90 5.55 -2.78
CA VAL A 223 -5.75 6.62 -1.78
C VAL A 223 -4.62 6.26 -0.85
N LEU A 224 -3.78 7.25 -0.53
CA LEU A 224 -2.76 7.11 0.51
C LEU A 224 -3.46 7.20 1.86
N CYS A 225 -3.24 6.19 2.70
CA CYS A 225 -3.89 6.08 4.00
C CYS A 225 -2.82 6.06 5.11
N PRO A 226 -2.36 7.24 5.58
CA PRO A 226 -1.24 7.35 6.52
C PRO A 226 -1.46 6.61 7.84
N TYR A 227 -2.71 6.44 8.26
CA TYR A 227 -3.09 5.69 9.46
C TYR A 227 -2.41 4.31 9.53
N PHE A 228 -2.31 3.62 8.38
CA PHE A 228 -1.71 2.29 8.31
C PHE A 228 -0.18 2.29 8.19
N SER A 229 0.47 3.45 8.17
CA SER A 229 1.94 3.54 8.00
C SER A 229 2.68 2.96 9.20
N GLU A 230 2.11 3.05 10.40
CA GLU A 230 2.70 2.47 11.61
C GLU A 230 2.83 0.96 11.52
N ARG A 231 1.89 0.28 10.85
CA ARG A 231 1.99 -1.18 10.61
C ARG A 231 3.25 -1.54 9.84
N TYR A 232 3.59 -0.79 8.79
CA TYR A 232 4.80 -1.04 8.01
C TYR A 232 6.07 -0.74 8.81
N LYS A 233 6.05 0.29 9.66
CA LYS A 233 7.17 0.56 10.59
C LYS A 233 7.36 -0.57 11.59
N ILE A 234 6.27 -1.08 12.17
CA ILE A 234 6.30 -2.22 13.09
C ILE A 234 6.84 -3.46 12.38
N GLN A 235 6.37 -3.77 11.17
CA GLN A 235 6.89 -4.88 10.36
C GLN A 235 8.38 -4.73 10.06
N TYR A 236 8.82 -3.52 9.69
CA TYR A 236 10.24 -3.25 9.45
C TYR A 236 11.09 -3.45 10.71
N ILE A 237 10.63 -2.95 11.86
CA ILE A 237 11.32 -3.14 13.13
C ILE A 237 11.34 -4.63 13.53
N ALA A 238 10.22 -5.34 13.36
CA ALA A 238 10.15 -6.78 13.62
C ALA A 238 11.19 -7.55 12.79
N HIS A 239 11.41 -7.17 11.52
CA HIS A 239 12.48 -7.74 10.70
C HIS A 239 13.87 -7.45 11.23
N MET A 240 14.15 -6.18 11.56
CA MET A 240 15.44 -5.79 12.12
C MET A 240 15.73 -6.59 13.40
N LEU A 241 14.72 -6.78 14.24
CA LEU A 241 14.83 -7.59 15.46
C LEU A 241 15.06 -9.07 15.13
N ALA A 242 14.36 -9.65 14.16
CA ALA A 242 14.56 -11.02 13.73
C ALA A 242 15.94 -11.25 13.08
N GLN A 243 16.47 -10.28 12.35
CA GLN A 243 17.84 -10.33 11.81
C GLN A 243 18.87 -10.22 12.92
N ALA A 244 18.73 -9.25 13.83
CA ALA A 244 19.61 -9.12 14.99
C ALA A 244 19.62 -10.38 15.87
N TYR A 245 18.47 -11.05 15.98
CA TYR A 245 18.33 -12.35 16.62
C TYR A 245 19.15 -13.44 15.91
N ARG A 246 19.00 -13.56 14.58
CA ARG A 246 19.74 -14.53 13.75
C ARG A 246 21.25 -14.33 13.87
N ASP A 247 21.68 -13.08 13.89
CA ASP A 247 23.09 -12.70 13.92
C ASP A 247 23.72 -12.82 15.32
N GLY A 248 22.94 -13.26 16.34
CA GLY A 248 23.46 -13.57 17.68
C GLY A 248 23.85 -12.35 18.50
N ASN A 249 23.27 -11.17 18.23
CA ASN A 249 23.52 -9.99 19.05
C ASN A 249 22.97 -10.19 20.47
N SER A 250 23.84 -10.09 21.48
CA SER A 250 23.59 -10.46 22.89
C SER A 250 22.38 -9.77 23.54
N PHE A 251 21.92 -8.64 22.99
CA PHE A 251 20.78 -7.89 23.50
C PHE A 251 19.41 -8.55 23.18
N PHE A 252 19.32 -9.33 22.10
CA PHE A 252 18.07 -9.92 21.59
C PHE A 252 18.10 -11.46 21.65
N SER A 253 18.76 -12.04 22.66
CA SER A 253 18.82 -13.50 22.82
C SER A 253 17.47 -14.12 23.19
N GLN A 254 17.31 -15.40 22.86
CA GLN A 254 16.11 -16.22 23.13
C GLN A 254 15.70 -16.26 24.62
N THR A 255 16.63 -15.97 25.53
CA THR A 255 16.40 -15.92 26.98
C THR A 255 15.84 -14.58 27.47
N ASN A 256 15.94 -13.51 26.67
CA ASN A 256 15.64 -12.14 27.10
C ASN A 256 14.38 -11.55 26.43
N ILE A 257 13.84 -12.22 25.39
CA ILE A 257 12.63 -11.78 24.69
C ILE A 257 11.43 -12.61 25.18
N PRO A 258 10.37 -11.98 25.73
CA PRO A 258 9.14 -12.67 26.09
C PRO A 258 8.56 -13.46 24.91
N THR A 259 8.00 -14.64 25.20
CA THR A 259 7.48 -15.55 24.16
C THR A 259 6.41 -14.87 23.31
N GLU A 260 5.55 -14.06 23.91
CA GLU A 260 4.49 -13.32 23.23
C GLU A 260 5.07 -12.31 22.22
N LEU A 261 6.16 -11.64 22.59
CA LEU A 261 6.87 -10.70 21.70
C LEU A 261 7.58 -11.44 20.58
N ALA A 262 8.21 -12.60 20.87
CA ALA A 262 8.82 -13.45 19.85
C ALA A 262 7.80 -13.97 18.83
N VAL A 263 6.63 -14.41 19.29
CA VAL A 263 5.51 -14.85 18.42
C VAL A 263 5.00 -13.68 17.58
N LYS A 264 4.89 -12.49 18.15
CA LYS A 264 4.48 -11.28 17.43
C LYS A 264 5.48 -10.89 16.35
N ILE A 265 6.78 -10.91 16.67
CA ILE A 265 7.86 -10.66 15.70
C ILE A 265 7.81 -11.70 14.58
N ALA A 266 7.72 -12.99 14.88
CA ALA A 266 7.63 -14.05 13.87
C ALA A 266 6.42 -13.85 12.94
N SER A 267 5.25 -13.51 13.51
CA SER A 267 4.04 -13.20 12.74
C SER A 267 4.22 -11.98 11.83
N ASP A 268 4.78 -10.89 12.35
CA ASP A 268 4.96 -9.64 11.61
C ASP A 268 6.04 -9.78 10.52
N VAL A 269 7.05 -10.62 10.74
CA VAL A 269 8.08 -11.00 9.75
C VAL A 269 7.49 -11.87 8.63
N SER A 270 6.75 -12.91 8.99
CA SER A 270 6.17 -13.87 8.04
C SER A 270 5.09 -13.25 7.17
N SER A 271 4.36 -12.27 7.71
CA SER A 271 3.36 -11.49 6.97
C SER A 271 3.95 -10.37 6.12
N SER A 272 5.23 -10.03 6.32
CA SER A 272 5.82 -8.92 5.59
C SER A 272 6.29 -9.33 4.20
N GLU A 273 5.88 -8.59 3.19
CA GLU A 273 6.26 -8.83 1.79
C GLU A 273 7.64 -8.24 1.43
N ALA A 274 8.36 -7.66 2.40
CA ALA A 274 9.60 -6.94 2.13
C ALA A 274 10.81 -7.83 1.77
N ILE A 275 10.69 -9.14 2.01
CA ILE A 275 11.70 -10.18 1.82
C ILE A 275 11.07 -11.37 1.09
N SER A 276 11.90 -12.15 0.37
CA SER A 276 11.44 -13.31 -0.39
C SER A 276 10.78 -14.36 0.51
N MET A 277 9.87 -15.18 -0.02
CA MET A 277 9.23 -16.25 0.79
C MET A 277 10.26 -17.23 1.36
N ASP A 278 11.34 -17.50 0.64
CA ASP A 278 12.44 -18.34 1.12
C ASP A 278 13.17 -17.70 2.31
N GLU A 279 13.43 -16.38 2.25
CA GLU A 279 14.00 -15.66 3.38
C GLU A 279 13.03 -15.60 4.57
N LYS A 280 11.73 -15.41 4.34
CA LYS A 280 10.72 -15.46 5.42
C LYS A 280 10.73 -16.81 6.12
N MET A 281 10.72 -17.89 5.35
CA MET A 281 10.68 -19.26 5.87
C MET A 281 11.98 -19.61 6.59
N GLN A 282 13.13 -19.17 6.08
CA GLN A 282 14.40 -19.31 6.77
C GLN A 282 14.42 -18.50 8.07
N ILE A 283 14.00 -17.24 8.08
CA ILE A 283 13.98 -16.40 9.29
C ILE A 283 13.01 -16.97 10.33
N ALA A 284 11.81 -17.41 9.93
CA ALA A 284 10.85 -18.03 10.82
C ALA A 284 11.37 -19.35 11.44
N TYR A 285 11.92 -20.23 10.59
CA TYR A 285 12.42 -21.54 11.01
C TYR A 285 13.69 -21.44 11.87
N TYR A 286 14.68 -20.67 11.44
CA TYR A 286 15.96 -20.53 12.15
C TYR A 286 15.83 -19.76 13.46
N ASN A 287 14.95 -18.75 13.53
CA ASN A 287 14.87 -17.90 14.72
C ASN A 287 13.87 -18.40 15.76
N PHE A 288 12.72 -18.91 15.30
CA PHE A 288 11.58 -19.19 16.17
C PHE A 288 11.17 -20.66 16.16
N ARG A 289 11.85 -21.52 15.37
CA ARG A 289 11.52 -22.94 15.17
C ARG A 289 10.05 -23.16 14.80
N ARG A 290 9.47 -22.25 14.01
CA ARG A 290 8.10 -22.35 13.50
C ARG A 290 8.12 -22.28 11.97
N PRO A 291 7.30 -23.11 11.28
CA PRO A 291 7.07 -22.96 9.84
C PRO A 291 6.33 -21.65 9.53
#